data_AF-A0ABD3K4X7-F1
#
_entry.id   AF-A0ABD3K4X7-F1
#
_cell.length_a   1.000
_cell.length_b   1.000
_cell.length_c   1.000
_cell.angle_alpha   90.00
_cell.angle_beta   90.00
_cell.angle_gamma   90.00
#
_symmetry.space_group_name_H-M   'P 1'
#
loop_
_entity.id
_entity.type
_entity.pdbx_description
1 polymer ?
#
loop_
_entity_poly.entity_id
_entity_poly.type
_entity_poly.pdbx_seq_one_letter_code
_entity_poly.pdbx_strand_id
1 'polypeptide(L)'
;MDLPPQIDDCIRDAIDHTLGLPVSAETLESRLRASEEVQKRLREECSLLRSRLSEKDGLVERARAEACLNAQALKKFVEENQKLAAECANLLAQCKKLETECALYDHDREALMDFGNEVEERAKEAEARVQELEEEVQRLTDEVQYFKHKHDTLEDEETSESTTVEEKLVESIISTLVSKDAGASAYSFLEANSAHESCRELLKMWNRLRPATQIVLSLAAEMKTLEKDKENLRINLHKAEEEVNLLFQENNVLDEENKRLLRHYQKERDISGSGGRITASAPAKSNKRKSSPKMSSPVEKRIDLSDVESPRRPLSPLKQNSPDFRMYKK
;
A
#
# COMPACT_ATOMS: atom_id res chain seq x y z
N MET A 1 41.12 -109.35 17.33
CA MET A 1 40.76 -108.76 16.03
C MET A 1 42.09 -108.33 15.44
N ASP A 2 42.68 -109.21 14.66
CA ASP A 2 44.05 -109.02 14.19
C ASP A 2 44.03 -108.01 13.05
N LEU A 3 44.87 -106.99 13.16
CA LEU A 3 45.04 -106.00 12.11
C LEU A 3 45.71 -106.65 10.90
N PRO A 4 45.43 -106.18 9.68
CA PRO A 4 46.14 -106.61 8.48
C PRO A 4 47.67 -106.54 8.67
N PRO A 5 48.44 -107.55 8.23
CA PRO A 5 49.89 -107.62 8.47
C PRO A 5 50.66 -106.35 8.07
N GLN A 6 50.23 -105.71 6.98
CA GLN A 6 50.79 -104.45 6.47
C GLN A 6 50.63 -103.26 7.42
N ILE A 7 49.55 -103.25 8.20
CA ILE A 7 49.28 -102.19 9.18
C ILE A 7 50.11 -102.46 10.45
N ASP A 8 50.22 -103.72 10.85
CA ASP A 8 51.00 -104.15 12.02
C ASP A 8 52.51 -103.90 11.82
N ASP A 9 53.04 -104.18 10.63
CA ASP A 9 54.42 -103.88 10.25
C ASP A 9 54.70 -102.37 10.15
N CYS A 10 53.74 -101.58 9.66
CA CYS A 10 53.84 -100.13 9.63
C CYS A 10 53.83 -99.50 11.04
N ILE A 11 53.04 -100.05 11.96
CA ILE A 11 53.01 -99.63 13.37
C ILE A 11 54.33 -99.98 14.06
N ARG A 12 54.85 -101.19 13.84
CA ARG A 12 56.15 -101.63 14.35
C ARG A 12 57.28 -100.72 13.87
N ASP A 13 57.36 -100.47 12.56
CA ASP A 13 58.37 -99.59 11.96
C ASP A 13 58.22 -98.13 12.41
N ALA A 14 57.00 -97.67 12.73
CA ALA A 14 56.77 -96.36 13.32
C ALA A 14 57.29 -96.27 14.76
N ILE A 15 57.07 -97.31 15.57
CA ILE A 15 57.60 -97.40 16.94
C ILE A 15 59.13 -97.45 16.89
N ASP A 16 59.70 -98.29 16.04
CA ASP A 16 61.16 -98.41 15.85
C ASP A 16 61.78 -97.07 15.41
N HIS A 17 61.13 -96.33 14.50
CA HIS A 17 61.55 -94.98 14.13
C HIS A 17 61.58 -94.01 15.32
N THR A 18 60.55 -94.03 16.17
CA THR A 18 60.48 -93.15 17.35
C THR A 18 61.51 -93.50 18.43
N LEU A 19 61.96 -94.76 18.45
CA LEU A 19 63.01 -95.25 19.35
C LEU A 19 64.43 -95.07 18.77
N GLY A 20 64.56 -94.50 17.57
CA GLY A 20 65.84 -94.27 16.90
C GLY A 20 66.45 -95.50 16.22
N LEU A 21 65.66 -96.56 16.03
CA LEU A 21 66.07 -97.78 15.34
C LEU A 21 65.92 -97.62 13.80
N PRO A 22 66.74 -98.34 13.01
CA PRO A 22 66.70 -98.24 11.56
C PRO A 22 65.39 -98.80 11.00
N VAL A 23 64.68 -97.97 10.25
CA VAL A 23 63.42 -98.32 9.57
C VAL A 23 63.73 -99.06 8.26
N SER A 24 62.87 -99.98 7.85
CA SER A 24 62.98 -100.66 6.57
C SER A 24 62.92 -99.68 5.39
N ALA A 25 63.67 -99.97 4.32
CA ALA A 25 63.67 -99.14 3.11
C ALA A 25 62.29 -99.07 2.45
N GLU A 26 61.52 -100.17 2.50
CA GLU A 26 60.17 -100.27 1.93
C GLU A 26 59.16 -99.35 2.65
N THR A 27 59.26 -99.22 3.98
CA THR A 27 58.44 -98.28 4.77
C THR A 27 58.82 -96.82 4.46
N LEU A 28 60.10 -96.52 4.26
CA LEU A 28 60.53 -95.16 3.88
C LEU A 28 60.05 -94.79 2.46
N GLU A 29 60.15 -95.69 1.50
CA GLU A 29 59.68 -95.46 0.11
C GLU A 29 58.16 -95.33 0.02
N SER A 30 57.41 -96.10 0.80
CA SER A 30 55.93 -95.97 0.85
C SER A 30 55.50 -94.66 1.50
N ARG A 31 56.14 -94.22 2.60
CA ARG A 31 55.91 -92.90 3.21
C ARG A 31 56.29 -91.76 2.28
N LEU A 32 57.39 -91.88 1.54
CA LEU A 32 57.80 -90.89 0.54
C LEU A 32 56.73 -90.76 -0.55
N ARG A 33 56.29 -91.88 -1.15
CA ARG A 33 55.21 -91.89 -2.15
C ARG A 33 53.90 -91.29 -1.63
N ALA A 34 53.49 -91.67 -0.41
CA ALA A 34 52.29 -91.12 0.21
C ALA A 34 52.42 -89.60 0.45
N SER A 35 53.57 -89.13 0.91
CA SER A 35 53.86 -87.70 1.10
C SER A 35 53.85 -86.94 -0.22
N GLU A 36 54.47 -87.49 -1.28
CA GLU A 36 54.47 -86.89 -2.62
C GLU A 36 53.06 -86.78 -3.21
N GLU A 37 52.23 -87.81 -3.02
CA GLU A 37 50.83 -87.80 -3.47
C GLU A 37 50.00 -86.76 -2.72
N VAL A 38 50.13 -86.67 -1.39
CA VAL A 38 49.47 -85.63 -0.59
C VAL A 38 49.96 -84.24 -1.01
N GLN A 39 51.26 -84.06 -1.22
CA GLN A 39 51.81 -82.78 -1.68
C GLN A 39 51.29 -82.40 -3.07
N LYS A 40 51.13 -83.37 -3.98
CA LYS A 40 50.54 -83.15 -5.30
C LYS A 40 49.08 -82.72 -5.19
N ARG A 41 48.26 -83.44 -4.40
CA ARG A 41 46.85 -83.09 -4.16
C ARG A 41 46.71 -81.69 -3.55
N LEU A 42 47.53 -81.36 -2.54
CA LEU A 42 47.54 -80.04 -1.93
C LEU A 42 47.90 -78.94 -2.93
N ARG A 43 48.87 -79.18 -3.83
CA ARG A 43 49.24 -78.24 -4.90
C ARG A 43 48.07 -78.03 -5.88
N GLU A 44 47.37 -79.09 -6.26
CA GLU A 44 46.20 -79.03 -7.13
C GLU A 44 45.05 -78.25 -6.47
N GLU A 45 44.75 -78.53 -5.20
CA GLU A 45 43.75 -77.80 -4.41
C GLU A 45 44.11 -76.31 -4.27
N CYS A 46 45.37 -76.01 -3.97
CA CYS A 46 45.85 -74.64 -3.88
C CYS A 46 45.72 -73.90 -5.23
N SER A 47 45.99 -74.58 -6.35
CA SER A 47 45.79 -74.03 -7.70
C SER A 47 44.31 -73.75 -7.98
N LEU A 48 43.42 -74.68 -7.64
CA LEU A 48 41.98 -74.53 -7.78
C LEU A 48 41.45 -73.36 -6.96
N LEU A 49 41.86 -73.26 -5.69
CA LEU A 49 41.45 -72.17 -4.79
C LEU A 49 41.94 -70.81 -5.29
N ARG A 50 43.15 -70.72 -5.83
CA ARG A 50 43.68 -69.48 -6.44
C ARG A 50 42.86 -69.06 -7.66
N SER A 51 42.53 -70.00 -8.55
CA SER A 51 41.68 -69.74 -9.72
C SER A 51 40.30 -69.22 -9.29
N ARG A 52 39.66 -69.89 -8.32
CA ARG A 52 38.36 -69.48 -7.78
C ARG A 52 38.41 -68.13 -7.08
N LEU A 53 39.49 -67.82 -6.36
CA LEU A 53 39.68 -66.51 -5.73
C LEU A 53 39.76 -65.42 -6.81
N SER A 54 40.58 -65.62 -7.84
CA SER A 54 40.70 -64.67 -8.95
C SER A 54 39.39 -64.44 -9.70
N GLU A 55 38.57 -65.48 -9.88
CA GLU A 55 37.23 -65.35 -10.47
C GLU A 55 36.31 -64.49 -9.59
N LYS A 56 36.34 -64.71 -8.28
CA LYS A 56 35.55 -63.94 -7.30
C LYS A 56 35.99 -62.49 -7.24
N ASP A 57 37.29 -62.22 -7.26
CA ASP A 57 37.82 -60.86 -7.33
C ASP A 57 37.33 -60.15 -8.61
N GLY A 58 37.35 -60.84 -9.76
CA GLY A 58 36.81 -60.29 -11.01
C GLY A 58 35.30 -60.04 -10.99
N LEU A 59 34.53 -60.83 -10.25
CA LEU A 59 33.10 -60.57 -10.01
C LEU A 59 32.88 -59.34 -9.12
N VAL A 60 33.69 -59.20 -8.07
CA VAL A 60 33.63 -58.05 -7.16
C VAL A 60 33.97 -56.76 -7.88
N GLU A 61 35.01 -56.74 -8.72
CA GLU A 61 35.37 -55.53 -9.48
C GLU A 61 34.29 -55.12 -10.49
N ARG A 62 33.65 -56.09 -11.15
CA ARG A 62 32.49 -55.80 -12.02
C ARG A 62 31.31 -55.23 -11.24
N ALA A 63 30.97 -55.83 -10.10
CA ALA A 63 29.90 -55.34 -9.24
C ALA A 63 30.20 -53.92 -8.71
N ARG A 64 31.47 -53.63 -8.37
CA ARG A 64 31.90 -52.28 -7.97
C ARG A 64 31.76 -51.29 -9.11
N ALA A 65 32.21 -51.62 -10.32
CA ALA A 65 32.08 -50.75 -11.48
C ALA A 65 30.61 -50.45 -11.80
N GLU A 66 29.74 -51.46 -11.78
CA GLU A 66 28.29 -51.30 -11.99
C GLU A 66 27.66 -50.42 -10.91
N ALA A 67 27.97 -50.66 -9.63
CA ALA A 67 27.48 -49.85 -8.52
C ALA A 67 27.94 -48.38 -8.64
N CYS A 68 29.18 -48.13 -9.07
CA CYS A 68 29.69 -46.78 -9.31
C CYS A 68 28.94 -46.06 -10.43
N LEU A 69 28.67 -46.73 -11.55
CA LEU A 69 27.91 -46.15 -12.66
C LEU A 69 26.46 -45.85 -12.24
N ASN A 70 25.82 -46.78 -11.52
CA ASN A 70 24.46 -46.59 -10.99
C ASN A 70 24.40 -45.42 -9.99
N ALA A 71 25.38 -45.29 -9.10
CA ALA A 71 25.46 -44.17 -8.16
C ALA A 71 25.60 -42.82 -8.89
N GLN A 72 26.40 -42.76 -9.96
CA GLN A 72 26.53 -41.56 -10.79
C GLN A 72 25.23 -41.22 -11.53
N ALA A 73 24.54 -42.21 -12.08
CA ALA A 73 23.25 -42.02 -12.74
C ALA A 73 22.19 -41.50 -11.76
N LEU A 74 22.09 -42.11 -10.57
CA LEU A 74 21.19 -41.64 -9.51
C LEU A 74 21.50 -40.21 -9.07
N LYS A 75 22.79 -39.88 -8.92
CA LYS A 75 23.20 -38.51 -8.58
C LYS A 75 22.72 -37.49 -9.61
N LYS A 76 22.93 -37.76 -10.91
CA LYS A 76 22.45 -36.88 -12.00
C LYS A 76 20.92 -36.74 -11.98
N PHE A 77 20.21 -37.85 -11.79
CA PHE A 77 18.74 -37.82 -11.71
C PHE A 77 18.24 -36.97 -10.54
N VAL A 78 18.89 -37.06 -9.37
CA VAL A 78 18.56 -36.22 -8.21
C VAL A 78 18.83 -34.75 -8.50
N GLU A 79 19.96 -34.41 -9.13
CA GLU A 79 20.29 -33.04 -9.51
C GLU A 79 19.27 -32.46 -10.50
N GLU A 80 18.86 -33.23 -11.52
CA GLU A 80 17.84 -32.83 -12.49
C GLU A 80 16.46 -32.66 -11.83
N ASN A 81 16.07 -33.56 -10.94
CA ASN A 81 14.80 -33.46 -10.22
C ASN A 81 14.78 -32.25 -9.28
N GLN A 82 15.88 -31.96 -8.59
CA GLN A 82 16.02 -30.74 -7.78
C GLN A 82 15.91 -29.47 -8.64
N LYS A 83 16.54 -29.46 -9.83
CA LYS A 83 16.42 -28.35 -10.77
C LYS A 83 14.98 -28.16 -11.24
N LEU A 84 14.30 -29.24 -11.61
CA LEU A 84 12.90 -29.21 -12.03
C LEU A 84 11.99 -28.71 -10.91
N ALA A 85 12.21 -29.17 -9.67
CA ALA A 85 11.46 -28.69 -8.51
C ALA A 85 11.64 -27.18 -8.28
N ALA A 86 12.85 -26.65 -8.46
CA ALA A 86 13.12 -25.23 -8.38
C ALA A 86 12.42 -24.43 -9.51
N GLU A 87 12.42 -24.95 -10.74
CA GLU A 87 11.70 -24.35 -11.85
C GLU A 87 10.18 -24.35 -11.61
N CYS A 88 9.61 -25.45 -11.11
CA CYS A 88 8.20 -25.51 -10.71
C CYS A 88 7.86 -24.49 -9.62
N ALA A 89 8.71 -24.34 -8.59
CA ALA A 89 8.52 -23.35 -7.53
C ALA A 89 8.55 -21.92 -8.09
N ASN A 90 9.47 -21.63 -9.02
CA ASN A 90 9.55 -20.33 -9.68
C ASN A 90 8.31 -20.03 -10.53
N LEU A 91 7.85 -21.01 -11.32
CA LEU A 91 6.63 -20.88 -12.12
C LEU A 91 5.40 -20.66 -11.24
N LEU A 92 5.26 -21.40 -10.14
CA LEU A 92 4.17 -21.19 -9.19
C LEU A 92 4.21 -19.79 -8.56
N ALA A 93 5.40 -19.29 -8.22
CA ALA A 93 5.55 -17.93 -7.72
C ALA A 93 5.14 -16.88 -8.77
N GLN A 94 5.43 -17.11 -10.05
CA GLN A 94 4.99 -16.24 -11.14
C GLN A 94 3.47 -16.32 -11.35
N CYS A 95 2.87 -17.51 -11.35
CA CYS A 95 1.43 -17.68 -11.43
C CYS A 95 0.72 -16.90 -10.32
N LYS A 96 1.20 -17.02 -9.07
CA LYS A 96 0.63 -16.27 -7.94
C LYS A 96 0.71 -14.75 -8.12
N LYS A 97 1.81 -14.24 -8.69
CA LYS A 97 1.93 -12.80 -9.01
C LYS A 97 0.92 -12.38 -10.07
N LEU A 98 0.75 -13.19 -11.13
CA LEU A 98 -0.22 -12.91 -12.18
C LEU A 98 -1.65 -12.98 -11.66
N GLU A 99 -1.97 -13.93 -10.78
CA GLU A 99 -3.28 -14.01 -10.12
C GLU A 99 -3.58 -12.74 -9.31
N THR A 100 -2.61 -12.23 -8.55
CA THR A 100 -2.79 -10.95 -7.82
C THR A 100 -2.98 -9.78 -8.76
N GLU A 101 -2.29 -9.77 -9.89
CA GLU A 101 -2.38 -8.72 -10.89
C GLU A 101 -3.73 -8.73 -11.62
N CYS A 102 -4.24 -9.92 -11.99
CA CYS A 102 -5.58 -10.10 -12.55
C CYS A 102 -6.65 -9.62 -11.57
N ALA A 103 -6.54 -9.98 -10.28
CA ALA A 103 -7.48 -9.52 -9.26
C ALA A 103 -7.51 -7.98 -9.14
N LEU A 104 -6.35 -7.32 -9.26
CA LEU A 104 -6.27 -5.86 -9.29
C LEU A 104 -6.96 -5.28 -10.54
N TYR A 105 -6.83 -5.92 -11.71
CA TYR A 105 -7.51 -5.45 -12.93
C TYR A 105 -9.02 -5.61 -12.85
N ASP A 106 -9.50 -6.70 -12.26
CA ASP A 106 -10.93 -6.89 -12.03
C ASP A 106 -11.47 -5.82 -11.08
N HIS A 107 -10.75 -5.52 -9.99
CA HIS A 107 -11.12 -4.47 -9.05
C HIS A 107 -11.14 -3.08 -9.70
N ASP A 108 -10.13 -2.74 -10.50
CA ASP A 108 -10.09 -1.45 -11.19
C ASP A 108 -11.22 -1.33 -12.23
N ARG A 109 -11.55 -2.42 -12.92
CA ARG A 109 -12.68 -2.45 -13.88
C ARG A 109 -14.01 -2.19 -13.16
N GLU A 110 -14.23 -2.81 -12.02
CA GLU A 110 -15.43 -2.58 -11.20
C GLU A 110 -15.50 -1.13 -10.73
N ALA A 111 -14.40 -0.59 -10.19
CA ALA A 111 -14.34 0.80 -9.74
C ALA A 111 -14.62 1.81 -10.86
N LEU A 112 -14.14 1.55 -12.07
CA LEU A 112 -14.44 2.38 -13.25
C LEU A 112 -15.90 2.28 -13.68
N MET A 113 -16.51 1.10 -13.56
CA MET A 113 -17.93 0.91 -13.86
C MET A 113 -18.81 1.68 -12.87
N ASP A 114 -18.52 1.58 -11.58
CA ASP A 114 -19.22 2.33 -10.52
C ASP A 114 -19.07 3.84 -10.72
N PHE A 115 -17.86 4.31 -11.04
CA PHE A 115 -17.64 5.71 -11.38
C PHE A 115 -18.45 6.15 -12.61
N GLY A 116 -18.53 5.31 -13.64
CA GLY A 116 -19.36 5.57 -14.82
C GLY A 116 -20.84 5.76 -14.44
N ASN A 117 -21.37 4.88 -13.59
CA ASN A 117 -22.74 4.96 -13.09
C ASN A 117 -22.97 6.27 -12.29
N GLU A 118 -22.05 6.63 -11.38
CA GLU A 118 -22.14 7.88 -10.60
C GLU A 118 -22.12 9.14 -11.49
N VAL A 119 -21.28 9.13 -12.53
CA VAL A 119 -21.20 10.25 -13.47
C VAL A 119 -22.48 10.37 -14.29
N GLU A 120 -23.02 9.24 -14.76
CA GLU A 120 -24.28 9.23 -15.51
C GLU A 120 -25.46 9.70 -14.65
N GLU A 121 -25.54 9.26 -13.40
CA GLU A 121 -26.57 9.71 -12.46
C GLU A 121 -26.48 11.22 -12.20
N ARG A 122 -25.26 11.73 -11.94
CA ARG A 122 -25.04 13.18 -11.75
C ARG A 122 -25.39 13.98 -13.00
N ALA A 123 -25.12 13.45 -14.20
CA ALA A 123 -25.50 14.09 -15.45
C ALA A 123 -27.03 14.16 -15.59
N LYS A 124 -27.74 13.06 -15.31
CA LYS A 124 -29.22 13.03 -15.31
C LYS A 124 -29.83 14.02 -14.31
N GLU A 125 -29.27 14.12 -13.10
CA GLU A 125 -29.71 15.10 -12.12
C GLU A 125 -29.51 16.55 -12.61
N ALA A 126 -28.37 16.83 -13.24
CA ALA A 126 -28.08 18.16 -13.77
C ALA A 126 -29.02 18.51 -14.94
N GLU A 127 -29.29 17.56 -15.84
CA GLU A 127 -30.24 17.73 -16.95
C GLU A 127 -31.66 17.99 -16.42
N ALA A 128 -32.11 17.23 -15.41
CA ALA A 128 -33.41 17.46 -14.79
C ALA A 128 -33.53 18.86 -14.17
N ARG A 129 -32.51 19.32 -13.44
CA ARG A 129 -32.48 20.68 -12.87
C ARG A 129 -32.51 21.77 -13.94
N VAL A 130 -31.81 21.56 -15.06
CA VAL A 130 -31.84 22.51 -16.19
C VAL A 130 -33.24 22.58 -16.78
N GLN A 131 -33.89 21.45 -17.01
CA GLN A 131 -35.28 21.42 -17.52
C GLN A 131 -36.25 22.15 -16.58
N GLU A 132 -36.16 21.89 -15.27
CA GLU A 132 -36.97 22.60 -14.26
C GLU A 132 -36.76 24.12 -14.30
N LEU A 133 -35.51 24.57 -14.43
CA LEU A 133 -35.17 25.99 -14.52
C LEU A 133 -35.62 26.60 -15.85
N GLU A 134 -35.50 25.88 -16.97
CA GLU A 134 -35.99 26.32 -18.27
C GLU A 134 -37.52 26.54 -18.24
N GLU A 135 -38.26 25.63 -17.60
CA GLU A 135 -39.70 25.77 -17.39
C GLU A 135 -40.04 26.99 -16.51
N GLU A 136 -39.30 27.23 -15.43
CA GLU A 136 -39.48 28.41 -14.57
C GLU A 136 -39.17 29.71 -15.31
N VAL A 137 -38.06 29.75 -16.05
CA VAL A 137 -37.68 30.93 -16.84
C VAL A 137 -38.74 31.22 -17.90
N GLN A 138 -39.29 30.20 -18.55
CA GLN A 138 -40.40 30.38 -19.49
C GLN A 138 -41.63 30.97 -18.79
N ARG A 139 -42.05 30.43 -17.64
CA ARG A 139 -43.16 30.97 -16.84
C ARG A 139 -42.97 32.44 -16.48
N LEU A 140 -41.81 32.79 -15.92
CA LEU A 140 -41.50 34.17 -15.53
C LEU A 140 -41.43 35.10 -16.74
N THR A 141 -40.91 34.61 -17.87
CA THR A 141 -40.87 35.38 -19.12
C THR A 141 -42.29 35.70 -19.60
N ASP A 142 -43.19 34.72 -19.58
CA ASP A 142 -44.60 34.90 -19.96
C ASP A 142 -45.31 35.89 -19.01
N GLU A 143 -45.03 35.81 -17.70
CA GLU A 143 -45.57 36.72 -16.70
C GLU A 143 -45.06 38.16 -16.89
N VAL A 144 -43.76 38.35 -17.15
CA VAL A 144 -43.19 39.67 -17.45
C VAL A 144 -43.77 40.24 -18.75
N GLN A 145 -43.92 39.43 -19.80
CA GLN A 145 -44.57 39.86 -21.05
C GLN A 145 -46.01 40.29 -20.80
N TYR A 146 -46.76 39.54 -19.98
CA TYR A 146 -48.12 39.90 -19.58
C TYR A 146 -48.16 41.27 -18.88
N PHE A 147 -47.30 41.50 -17.88
CA PHE A 147 -47.25 42.79 -17.19
C PHE A 147 -46.79 43.94 -18.07
N LYS A 148 -45.83 43.70 -18.97
CA LYS A 148 -45.37 44.70 -19.92
C LYS A 148 -46.51 45.15 -20.83
N HIS A 149 -47.27 44.23 -21.41
CA HIS A 149 -48.45 44.59 -22.22
C HIS A 149 -49.50 45.37 -21.43
N LYS A 150 -49.66 45.07 -20.14
CA LYS A 150 -50.55 45.82 -19.24
C LYS A 150 -50.04 47.23 -18.94
N HIS A 151 -48.73 47.44 -18.85
CA HIS A 151 -48.13 48.76 -18.62
C HIS A 151 -48.11 49.62 -19.89
N ASP A 152 -47.79 49.02 -21.04
CA ASP A 152 -47.84 49.70 -22.35
C ASP A 152 -49.26 50.19 -22.68
N THR A 153 -50.30 49.59 -22.09
CA THR A 153 -51.70 50.07 -22.19
C THR A 153 -52.06 51.19 -21.21
N LEU A 154 -51.22 51.47 -20.21
CA LEU A 154 -51.41 52.51 -19.19
C LEU A 154 -50.51 53.75 -19.41
N GLU A 155 -49.44 53.62 -20.20
CA GLU A 155 -48.45 54.68 -20.44
C GLU A 155 -48.95 55.86 -21.31
N ASP A 156 -50.13 55.75 -21.93
CA ASP A 156 -50.73 56.83 -22.74
C ASP A 156 -51.35 57.97 -21.89
N GLU A 157 -51.42 57.87 -20.55
CA GLU A 157 -52.19 58.83 -19.75
C GLU A 157 -51.43 59.84 -18.86
N GLU A 158 -50.17 59.65 -18.45
CA GLU A 158 -49.64 60.50 -17.35
C GLU A 158 -48.17 60.92 -17.47
N THR A 159 -47.92 62.20 -17.79
CA THR A 159 -46.55 62.78 -17.73
C THR A 159 -46.49 64.23 -17.23
N SER A 160 -47.30 64.61 -16.23
CA SER A 160 -47.22 65.97 -15.65
C SER A 160 -47.30 66.11 -14.12
N GLU A 161 -47.54 65.04 -13.34
CA GLU A 161 -47.67 65.12 -11.86
C GLU A 161 -46.47 64.57 -11.07
N SER A 162 -45.43 64.09 -11.76
CA SER A 162 -44.36 63.25 -11.18
C SER A 162 -43.62 63.87 -9.97
N THR A 163 -43.33 65.17 -9.95
CA THR A 163 -42.47 65.76 -8.91
C THR A 163 -43.16 66.03 -7.57
N THR A 164 -44.48 66.19 -7.52
CA THR A 164 -45.20 66.43 -6.25
C THR A 164 -45.69 65.14 -5.59
N VAL A 165 -45.82 64.08 -6.38
CA VAL A 165 -46.19 62.74 -5.91
C VAL A 165 -44.96 62.05 -5.32
N GLU A 166 -43.77 62.26 -5.89
CA GLU A 166 -42.50 61.74 -5.37
C GLU A 166 -42.25 62.18 -3.90
N GLU A 167 -42.40 63.48 -3.60
CA GLU A 167 -42.19 63.98 -2.23
C GLU A 167 -43.17 63.36 -1.22
N LYS A 168 -44.43 63.16 -1.62
CA LYS A 168 -45.47 62.54 -0.78
C LYS A 168 -45.26 61.02 -0.62
N LEU A 169 -44.79 60.35 -1.66
CA LEU A 169 -44.46 58.92 -1.62
C LEU A 169 -43.25 58.67 -0.73
N VAL A 170 -42.22 59.50 -0.82
CA VAL A 170 -41.03 59.43 0.04
C VAL A 170 -41.44 59.61 1.50
N GLU A 171 -42.30 60.58 1.81
CA GLU A 171 -42.81 60.79 3.18
C GLU A 171 -43.66 59.60 3.68
N SER A 172 -44.45 58.98 2.80
CA SER A 172 -45.23 57.76 3.08
C SER A 172 -44.35 56.53 3.34
N ILE A 173 -43.34 56.29 2.51
CA ILE A 173 -42.39 55.18 2.64
C ILE A 173 -41.60 55.30 3.93
N ILE A 174 -41.07 56.50 4.20
CA ILE A 174 -40.29 56.77 5.41
C ILE A 174 -41.15 56.56 6.67
N SER A 175 -42.43 56.98 6.65
CA SER A 175 -43.36 56.73 7.75
C SER A 175 -43.74 55.26 7.94
N THR A 176 -43.60 54.44 6.90
CA THR A 176 -43.94 53.00 6.94
C THR A 176 -42.76 52.15 7.40
N LEU A 177 -41.53 52.51 6.99
CA LEU A 177 -40.32 51.72 7.23
C LEU A 177 -39.61 52.03 8.55
N VAL A 178 -39.79 53.23 9.12
CA VAL A 178 -39.04 53.67 10.31
C VAL A 178 -39.92 53.64 11.57
N SER A 179 -39.38 53.04 12.62
CA SER A 179 -40.06 52.82 13.91
C SER A 179 -40.46 54.13 14.61
N LYS A 180 -41.59 54.11 15.33
CA LYS A 180 -42.18 55.26 16.07
C LYS A 180 -41.25 55.94 17.10
N ASP A 181 -40.11 55.34 17.45
CA ASP A 181 -39.17 55.85 18.46
C ASP A 181 -38.04 56.75 17.88
N ALA A 182 -38.05 56.96 16.56
CA ALA A 182 -37.04 57.73 15.83
C ALA A 182 -36.88 59.20 16.29
N GLY A 183 -37.91 59.78 16.91
CA GLY A 183 -37.85 61.17 17.41
C GLY A 183 -36.90 61.34 18.60
N ALA A 184 -36.82 60.33 19.48
CA ALA A 184 -36.02 60.41 20.71
C ALA A 184 -34.52 60.18 20.44
N SER A 185 -34.19 59.25 19.53
CA SER A 185 -32.82 58.98 19.09
C SER A 185 -32.21 60.16 18.32
N ALA A 186 -32.99 60.78 17.43
CA ALA A 186 -32.58 61.95 16.66
C ALA A 186 -32.30 63.18 17.56
N TYR A 187 -33.16 63.43 18.55
CA TYR A 187 -32.96 64.52 19.50
C TYR A 187 -31.71 64.30 20.36
N SER A 188 -31.57 63.10 20.93
CA SER A 188 -30.41 62.71 21.74
C SER A 188 -29.11 62.78 20.95
N PHE A 189 -29.16 62.45 19.65
CA PHE A 189 -28.02 62.57 18.74
C PHE A 189 -27.58 64.02 18.53
N LEU A 190 -28.52 64.93 18.26
CA LEU A 190 -28.19 66.35 18.12
C LEU A 190 -27.65 66.93 19.43
N GLU A 191 -28.19 66.50 20.58
CA GLU A 191 -27.72 66.92 21.90
C GLU A 191 -26.28 66.44 22.18
N ALA A 192 -26.01 65.16 21.91
CA ALA A 192 -24.67 64.57 22.06
C ALA A 192 -23.62 65.19 21.10
N ASN A 193 -24.06 65.77 19.97
CA ASN A 193 -23.20 66.43 18.98
C ASN A 193 -23.34 67.96 18.98
N SER A 194 -23.89 68.55 20.05
CA SER A 194 -24.14 70.00 20.17
C SER A 194 -22.88 70.88 20.18
N ALA A 195 -21.69 70.28 20.25
CA ALA A 195 -20.42 70.93 20.00
C ALA A 195 -20.29 71.46 18.55
N HIS A 196 -21.01 70.86 17.59
CA HIS A 196 -21.10 71.35 16.22
C HIS A 196 -22.19 72.41 16.09
N GLU A 197 -21.84 73.57 15.52
CA GLU A 197 -22.73 74.71 15.35
C GLU A 197 -24.03 74.34 14.62
N SER A 198 -23.93 73.55 13.55
CA SER A 198 -25.09 73.09 12.77
C SER A 198 -26.04 72.18 13.58
N CYS A 199 -25.50 71.29 14.42
CA CYS A 199 -26.32 70.43 15.28
C CYS A 199 -27.06 71.27 16.35
N ARG A 200 -26.39 72.30 16.88
CA ARG A 200 -26.97 73.24 17.84
C ARG A 200 -28.06 74.12 17.22
N GLU A 201 -27.90 74.55 15.97
CA GLU A 201 -28.94 75.30 15.24
C GLU A 201 -30.16 74.42 14.92
N LEU A 202 -29.93 73.19 14.45
CA LEU A 202 -31.00 72.22 14.20
C LEU A 202 -31.77 71.90 15.48
N LEU A 203 -31.09 71.78 16.62
CA LEU A 203 -31.72 71.54 17.92
C LEU A 203 -32.59 72.72 18.38
N LYS A 204 -32.16 73.97 18.14
CA LYS A 204 -32.98 75.18 18.40
C LYS A 204 -34.25 75.22 17.56
N MET A 205 -34.21 74.67 16.34
CA MET A 205 -35.34 74.64 15.42
C MET A 205 -36.09 73.30 15.42
N TRP A 206 -35.82 72.39 16.36
CA TRP A 206 -36.34 71.02 16.36
C TRP A 206 -37.85 70.92 16.09
N ASN A 207 -38.65 71.72 16.81
CA ASN A 207 -40.11 71.75 16.69
C ASN A 207 -40.63 72.37 15.36
N ARG A 208 -39.73 72.93 14.54
CA ARG A 208 -40.02 73.51 13.23
C ARG A 208 -39.47 72.67 12.08
N LEU A 209 -38.72 71.60 12.38
CA LEU A 209 -38.23 70.67 11.36
C LEU A 209 -39.40 69.86 10.82
N ARG A 210 -39.35 69.55 9.51
CA ARG A 210 -40.30 68.64 8.89
C ARG A 210 -40.12 67.23 9.49
N PRO A 211 -41.18 66.41 9.59
CA PRO A 211 -41.06 65.03 10.06
C PRO A 211 -40.02 64.22 9.31
N ALA A 212 -39.98 64.32 7.97
CA ALA A 212 -38.96 63.68 7.15
C ALA A 212 -37.52 64.08 7.56
N THR A 213 -37.29 65.35 7.91
CA THR A 213 -35.97 65.83 8.38
C THR A 213 -35.60 65.24 9.74
N GLN A 214 -36.55 65.10 10.67
CA GLN A 214 -36.32 64.46 11.97
C GLN A 214 -35.99 62.97 11.81
N ILE A 215 -36.62 62.29 10.85
CA ILE A 215 -36.36 60.88 10.57
C ILE A 215 -34.99 60.68 9.91
N VAL A 216 -34.59 61.54 8.97
CA VAL A 216 -33.23 61.52 8.40
C VAL A 216 -32.18 61.72 9.50
N LEU A 217 -32.45 62.57 10.49
CA LEU A 217 -31.56 62.76 11.64
C LEU A 217 -31.53 61.53 12.57
N SER A 218 -32.64 60.81 12.73
CA SER A 218 -32.67 59.52 13.45
C SER A 218 -31.82 58.48 12.74
N LEU A 219 -31.95 58.38 11.42
CA LEU A 219 -31.15 57.46 10.60
C LEU A 219 -29.67 57.81 10.69
N ALA A 220 -29.31 59.09 10.71
CA ALA A 220 -27.94 59.53 10.96
C ALA A 220 -27.42 59.13 12.35
N ALA A 221 -28.28 59.15 13.37
CA ALA A 221 -27.96 58.68 14.72
C ALA A 221 -27.67 57.17 14.74
N GLU A 222 -28.57 56.38 14.16
CA GLU A 222 -28.41 54.93 14.04
C GLU A 222 -27.15 54.58 13.23
N MET A 223 -26.91 55.26 12.11
CA MET A 223 -25.71 55.08 11.30
C MET A 223 -24.42 55.30 12.11
N LYS A 224 -24.38 56.32 12.97
CA LYS A 224 -23.22 56.58 13.83
C LYS A 224 -23.05 55.51 14.91
N THR A 225 -24.14 54.97 15.45
CA THR A 225 -24.06 53.84 16.40
C THR A 225 -23.58 52.57 15.71
N LEU A 226 -24.10 52.24 14.52
CA LEU A 226 -23.67 51.10 13.72
C LEU A 226 -22.20 51.22 13.29
N GLU A 227 -21.72 52.43 12.99
CA GLU A 227 -20.31 52.66 12.68
C GLU A 227 -19.41 52.31 13.87
N LYS A 228 -19.80 52.70 15.09
CA LYS A 228 -19.09 52.33 16.31
C LYS A 228 -19.13 50.83 16.56
N ASP A 229 -20.30 50.20 16.38
CA ASP A 229 -20.45 48.76 16.58
C ASP A 229 -19.66 47.96 15.55
N LYS A 230 -19.63 48.41 14.29
CA LYS A 230 -18.77 47.85 13.23
C LYS A 230 -17.30 47.88 13.63
N GLU A 231 -16.82 48.99 14.19
CA GLU A 231 -15.42 49.08 14.63
C GLU A 231 -15.14 48.18 15.84
N ASN A 232 -16.06 48.09 16.80
CA ASN A 232 -15.96 47.13 17.89
C ASN A 232 -15.91 45.68 17.39
N LEU A 233 -16.76 45.33 16.43
CA LEU A 233 -16.78 44.00 15.81
C LEU A 233 -15.48 43.72 15.04
N ARG A 234 -14.92 44.71 14.35
CA ARG A 234 -13.61 44.59 13.70
C ARG A 234 -12.51 44.31 14.72
N ILE A 235 -12.49 45.02 15.85
CA ILE A 235 -11.52 44.78 16.93
C ILE A 235 -11.69 43.36 17.50
N ASN A 236 -12.92 42.94 17.75
CA ASN A 236 -13.21 41.60 18.28
C ASN A 236 -12.81 40.50 17.30
N LEU A 237 -13.04 40.70 16.00
CA LEU A 237 -12.61 39.77 14.97
C LEU A 237 -11.08 39.63 14.97
N HIS A 238 -10.35 40.75 15.01
CA HIS A 238 -8.89 40.72 15.05
C HIS A 238 -8.36 39.96 16.28
N LYS A 239 -8.95 40.19 17.46
CA LYS A 239 -8.61 39.44 18.68
C LYS A 239 -8.91 37.94 18.53
N ALA A 240 -10.06 37.58 17.96
CA ALA A 240 -10.39 36.18 17.73
C ALA A 240 -9.42 35.50 16.76
N GLU A 241 -8.95 36.21 15.73
CA GLU A 241 -7.92 35.71 14.81
C GLU A 241 -6.57 35.49 15.51
N GLU A 242 -6.16 36.41 16.40
CA GLU A 242 -4.96 36.27 17.23
C GLU A 242 -5.05 35.07 18.18
N GLU A 243 -6.19 34.87 18.85
CA GLU A 243 -6.43 33.72 19.72
C GLU A 243 -6.38 32.40 18.95
N VAL A 244 -6.97 32.33 17.76
CA VAL A 244 -6.89 31.16 16.88
C VAL A 244 -5.45 30.87 16.47
N ASN A 245 -4.65 31.90 16.16
CA ASN A 245 -3.25 31.73 15.80
C ASN A 245 -2.40 31.22 16.98
N LEU A 246 -2.65 31.73 18.19
CA LEU A 246 -2.01 31.23 19.42
C LEU A 246 -2.36 29.76 19.67
N LEU A 247 -3.64 29.40 19.58
CA LEU A 247 -4.09 28.01 19.73
C LEU A 247 -3.53 27.08 18.65
N PHE A 248 -3.36 27.57 17.42
CA PHE A 248 -2.72 26.81 16.35
C PHE A 248 -1.24 26.54 16.66
N GLN A 249 -0.51 27.54 17.18
CA GLN A 249 0.88 27.37 17.60
C GLN A 249 1.00 26.38 18.77
N GLU A 250 0.14 26.50 19.78
CA GLU A 250 0.10 25.55 20.90
C GLU A 250 -0.21 24.12 20.43
N ASN A 251 -1.18 23.95 19.53
CA ASN A 251 -1.50 22.64 18.94
C ASN A 251 -0.32 22.04 18.16
N ASN A 252 0.44 22.85 17.42
CA ASN A 252 1.64 22.36 16.73
C ASN A 252 2.71 21.88 17.71
N VAL A 253 2.92 22.58 18.82
CA VAL A 253 3.86 22.16 19.86
C VAL A 253 3.40 20.83 20.49
N LEU A 254 2.11 20.71 20.82
CA LEU A 254 1.52 19.49 21.36
C LEU A 254 1.58 18.32 20.37
N ASP A 255 1.38 18.56 19.07
CA ASP A 255 1.49 17.53 18.03
C ASP A 255 2.93 17.00 17.92
N GLU A 256 3.94 17.88 17.96
CA GLU A 256 5.34 17.46 17.96
C GLU A 256 5.73 16.68 19.23
N GLU A 257 5.17 17.05 20.38
CA GLU A 257 5.35 16.30 21.63
C GLU A 257 4.65 14.93 21.59
N ASN A 258 3.42 14.86 21.06
CA ASN A 258 2.71 13.61 20.85
C ASN A 258 3.45 12.67 19.88
N LYS A 259 3.97 13.18 18.76
CA LYS A 259 4.83 12.41 17.84
C LYS A 259 6.08 11.90 18.55
N ARG A 260 6.69 12.71 19.41
CA ARG A 260 7.86 12.32 20.20
C ARG A 260 7.52 11.18 21.18
N LEU A 261 6.43 11.31 21.92
CA LEU A 261 5.95 10.28 22.84
C LEU A 261 5.58 8.98 22.11
N LEU A 262 4.92 9.07 20.96
CA LEU A 262 4.57 7.90 20.16
C LEU A 262 5.82 7.14 19.68
N ARG A 263 6.87 7.86 19.26
CA ARG A 263 8.17 7.25 18.93
C ARG A 263 8.82 6.58 20.14
N HIS A 264 8.71 7.16 21.33
CA HIS A 264 9.20 6.53 22.57
C HIS A 264 8.42 5.25 22.89
N TYR A 265 7.10 5.29 22.84
CA TYR A 265 6.24 4.13 23.06
C TYR A 265 6.52 2.98 22.06
N GLN A 266 6.69 3.30 20.78
CA GLN A 266 7.07 2.32 19.76
C GLN A 266 8.45 1.70 20.05
N LYS A 267 9.45 2.51 20.43
CA LYS A 267 10.77 2.02 20.84
C LYS A 267 10.69 1.10 22.06
N GLU A 268 9.92 1.44 23.08
CA GLU A 268 9.74 0.59 24.27
C GLU A 268 9.05 -0.75 23.92
N ARG A 269 8.09 -0.72 22.99
CA ARG A 269 7.44 -1.93 22.48
C ARG A 269 8.40 -2.81 21.69
N ASP A 270 9.25 -2.22 20.86
CA ASP A 270 10.25 -2.93 20.07
C ASP A 270 11.36 -3.55 20.95
N ILE A 271 11.75 -2.87 22.04
CA ILE A 271 12.70 -3.39 23.04
C ILE A 271 12.10 -4.57 23.82
N SER A 272 10.79 -4.54 24.08
CA SER A 272 10.08 -5.63 24.77
C SER A 272 9.80 -6.85 23.87
N GLY A 273 9.96 -6.73 22.56
CA GLY A 273 9.70 -7.80 21.57
C GLY A 273 10.92 -8.63 21.15
N SER A 274 12.13 -8.34 21.64
CA SER A 274 13.38 -8.98 21.17
C SER A 274 13.82 -10.15 22.05
N GLY A 275 13.00 -11.20 22.10
CA GLY A 275 13.36 -12.53 22.59
C GLY A 275 13.50 -13.52 21.44
N GLY A 276 14.41 -13.29 20.49
CA GLY A 276 14.51 -14.15 19.30
C GLY A 276 15.72 -13.91 18.40
N ARG A 277 16.83 -14.56 18.75
CA ARG A 277 17.99 -14.96 17.93
C ARG A 277 18.36 -14.09 16.70
N ILE A 278 19.45 -13.34 16.87
CA ILE A 278 20.33 -12.89 15.79
C ILE A 278 21.30 -14.02 15.45
N THR A 279 21.34 -14.46 14.18
CA THR A 279 22.54 -15.07 13.60
C THR A 279 23.07 -14.16 12.49
N ALA A 280 24.34 -13.84 12.64
CA ALA A 280 25.12 -12.82 11.94
C ALA A 280 25.09 -12.90 10.40
N SER A 281 25.06 -11.73 9.77
CA SER A 281 25.54 -11.52 8.40
C SER A 281 26.74 -10.56 8.43
N ALA A 282 27.87 -11.01 7.87
CA ALA A 282 29.07 -10.21 7.68
C ALA A 282 29.11 -9.62 6.25
N PRO A 283 29.67 -8.42 6.03
CA PRO A 283 29.72 -7.78 4.72
C PRO A 283 31.07 -8.01 4.02
N ALA A 284 31.05 -8.38 2.74
CA ALA A 284 32.23 -8.32 1.86
C ALA A 284 31.81 -7.62 0.55
N LYS A 285 32.18 -6.34 0.38
CA LYS A 285 33.40 -5.81 -0.26
C LYS A 285 33.39 -5.92 -1.78
N SER A 286 33.39 -4.74 -2.38
CA SER A 286 33.43 -4.40 -3.80
C SER A 286 34.65 -4.97 -4.53
N ASN A 287 34.46 -5.33 -5.81
CA ASN A 287 35.49 -5.14 -6.82
C ASN A 287 34.93 -5.06 -8.25
N LYS A 288 35.38 -4.02 -8.94
CA LYS A 288 35.15 -3.69 -10.35
C LYS A 288 35.91 -4.65 -11.27
N ARG A 289 35.36 -4.97 -12.44
CA ARG A 289 36.12 -5.12 -13.71
C ARG A 289 35.19 -4.92 -14.92
N LYS A 290 35.69 -4.20 -15.91
CA LYS A 290 35.08 -3.82 -17.21
C LYS A 290 35.55 -4.76 -18.34
N SER A 291 34.94 -4.60 -19.53
CA SER A 291 35.27 -5.06 -20.91
C SER A 291 34.54 -6.34 -21.35
N SER A 292 33.94 -6.51 -22.54
CA SER A 292 33.80 -5.73 -23.80
C SER A 292 32.68 -6.38 -24.67
N PRO A 293 32.22 -5.78 -25.80
CA PRO A 293 30.96 -6.12 -26.48
C PRO A 293 31.16 -7.07 -27.68
N LYS A 294 30.15 -7.89 -28.00
CA LYS A 294 29.93 -8.38 -29.36
C LYS A 294 28.49 -8.85 -29.63
N MET A 295 28.08 -8.52 -30.84
CA MET A 295 26.81 -8.64 -31.52
C MET A 295 26.25 -10.07 -31.62
N SER A 296 24.93 -10.22 -31.41
CA SER A 296 24.03 -10.95 -32.33
C SER A 296 22.60 -10.96 -31.77
N SER A 297 21.66 -10.35 -32.50
CA SER A 297 20.23 -10.69 -32.50
C SER A 297 19.95 -11.63 -33.71
N PRO A 298 18.76 -12.23 -33.91
CA PRO A 298 17.48 -12.01 -33.21
C PRO A 298 16.61 -13.27 -32.93
N VAL A 299 15.48 -13.03 -32.24
CA VAL A 299 14.27 -13.88 -32.12
C VAL A 299 14.33 -15.04 -31.14
N GLU A 300 13.90 -14.77 -29.91
CA GLU A 300 12.75 -15.46 -29.30
C GLU A 300 12.22 -14.53 -28.20
N LYS A 301 10.95 -14.12 -28.30
CA LYS A 301 10.27 -13.31 -27.27
C LYS A 301 10.13 -14.17 -26.00
N ARG A 302 11.19 -14.25 -25.21
CA ARG A 302 11.07 -14.50 -23.78
C ARG A 302 10.74 -13.14 -23.16
N ILE A 303 9.53 -13.02 -22.64
CA ILE A 303 9.15 -11.88 -21.80
C ILE A 303 10.03 -12.03 -20.55
N ASP A 304 11.12 -11.28 -20.53
CA ASP A 304 12.00 -11.17 -19.37
C ASP A 304 11.29 -10.29 -18.34
N LEU A 305 10.53 -10.92 -17.44
CA LEU A 305 9.83 -10.26 -16.33
C LEU A 305 10.75 -10.04 -15.11
N SER A 306 12.07 -10.06 -15.29
CA SER A 306 13.00 -9.91 -14.17
C SER A 306 13.21 -8.46 -13.71
N ASP A 307 12.76 -7.45 -14.47
CA ASP A 307 13.15 -6.06 -14.20
C ASP A 307 12.03 -5.00 -14.24
N VAL A 308 10.76 -5.39 -14.09
CA VAL A 308 9.65 -4.43 -14.09
C VAL A 308 8.76 -4.57 -12.85
N GLU A 309 8.88 -3.51 -12.05
CA GLU A 309 7.85 -2.88 -11.23
C GLU A 309 7.46 -3.52 -9.89
N SER A 310 7.73 -2.71 -8.85
CA SER A 310 7.02 -2.74 -7.58
C SER A 310 5.53 -3.01 -7.81
N PRO A 311 4.87 -3.83 -6.95
CA PRO A 311 3.46 -4.14 -7.12
C PRO A 311 2.65 -2.85 -7.23
N ARG A 312 1.92 -2.69 -8.34
CA ARG A 312 1.07 -1.52 -8.56
C ARG A 312 0.02 -1.46 -7.46
N ARG A 313 -0.35 -0.24 -7.06
CA ARG A 313 -1.45 -0.04 -6.11
C ARG A 313 -2.77 -0.04 -6.87
N PRO A 314 -3.86 -0.56 -6.29
CA PRO A 314 -5.19 -0.43 -6.86
C PRO A 314 -5.51 1.05 -7.08
N LEU A 315 -6.31 1.35 -8.11
CA LEU A 315 -6.79 2.71 -8.34
C LEU A 315 -7.59 3.12 -7.09
N SER A 316 -7.16 4.22 -6.46
CA SER A 316 -7.95 4.80 -5.37
C SER A 316 -9.25 5.33 -5.97
N PRO A 317 -10.40 5.24 -5.28
CA PRO A 317 -11.62 5.87 -5.72
C PRO A 317 -11.32 7.34 -6.06
N LEU A 318 -11.59 7.74 -7.30
CA LEU A 318 -11.37 9.11 -7.75
C LEU A 318 -12.20 10.00 -6.84
N LYS A 319 -11.52 10.84 -6.04
CA LYS A 319 -12.19 11.76 -5.11
C LYS A 319 -13.24 12.54 -5.90
N GLN A 320 -14.48 12.45 -5.43
CA GLN A 320 -15.58 13.25 -5.95
C GLN A 320 -15.14 14.71 -5.95
N ASN A 321 -14.88 15.27 -7.14
CA ASN A 321 -14.79 16.71 -7.32
C ASN A 321 -16.21 17.28 -7.31
N SER A 322 -16.91 17.09 -6.19
CA SER A 322 -18.11 17.86 -5.91
C SER A 322 -17.68 19.25 -5.42
N PRO A 323 -18.27 20.36 -5.90
CA PRO A 323 -17.91 21.71 -5.47
C PRO A 323 -18.00 21.92 -3.94
N ASP A 324 -18.72 21.06 -3.22
CA ASP A 324 -18.99 21.21 -1.79
C ASP A 324 -17.88 20.71 -0.86
N PHE A 325 -16.86 20.00 -1.36
CA PHE A 325 -15.79 19.46 -0.49
C PHE A 325 -14.60 20.41 -0.27
N ARG A 326 -14.64 21.65 -0.76
CA ARG A 326 -13.60 22.68 -0.49
C ARG A 326 -13.77 23.43 0.83
N MET A 327 -14.78 23.11 1.63
CA MET A 327 -15.07 23.84 2.88
C MET A 327 -14.46 23.27 4.16
N TYR A 328 -13.76 22.12 4.11
CA TYR A 328 -13.13 21.57 5.31
C TYR A 328 -11.71 21.05 5.06
N LYS A 329 -10.78 22.00 4.96
CA LYS A 329 -9.44 21.82 5.51
C LYS A 329 -9.24 22.90 6.57
N LYS A 330 -9.49 22.53 7.83
CA LYS A 330 -8.88 23.17 8.99
C LYS A 330 -7.70 22.32 9.41
#